data_AF-A0A2R6DRM3-F1
#
_entry.id   AF-A0A2R6DRM3-F1
#
_cell.length_a   1.000
_cell.length_b   1.000
_cell.length_c   1.000
_cell.angle_alpha   90.00
_cell.angle_beta   90.00
_cell.angle_gamma   90.00
#
_symmetry.space_group_name_H-M   'P 1'
#
loop_
_entity.id
_entity.type
_entity.pdbx_description
1 polymer ?
#
loop_
_entity_poly.entity_id
_entity_poly.type
_entity_poly.pdbx_seq_one_letter_code
_entity_poly.pdbx_strand_id
1 'polypeptide(L)'
;MGVASTSLEREAESIFNDLGYTVTADDGTLRAHRKWRVVELTPMAEPDDPPETGGLRCFVTWEDHVSTLERRLQGADLDYEWAIIGVGNDDYVVSHYST
;
A
#
# COMPACT_ATOMS: atom_id res chain seq x y z
N MET A 1 -2.54 -18.35 -2.87
CA MET A 1 -2.74 -16.89 -2.94
C MET A 1 -1.86 -16.39 -4.07
N GLY A 2 -2.35 -15.78 -5.14
CA GLY A 2 -1.44 -15.44 -6.25
C GLY A 2 -2.02 -14.78 -7.49
N VAL A 3 -3.33 -14.55 -7.56
CA VAL A 3 -3.93 -13.78 -8.68
C VAL A 3 -4.37 -12.39 -8.24
N ALA A 4 -4.98 -12.27 -7.06
CA ALA A 4 -5.45 -10.98 -6.55
C ALA A 4 -4.29 -10.06 -6.11
N SER A 5 -3.26 -10.61 -5.46
CA SER A 5 -2.07 -9.84 -5.07
C SER A 5 -1.34 -9.29 -6.28
N THR A 6 -1.19 -10.08 -7.35
CA THR A 6 -0.48 -9.66 -8.56
C THR A 6 -1.24 -8.59 -9.36
N SER A 7 -2.57 -8.58 -9.31
CA SER A 7 -3.35 -7.45 -9.85
C SER A 7 -3.08 -6.17 -9.06
N LEU A 8 -3.18 -6.23 -7.72
CA LEU A 8 -2.90 -5.09 -6.84
C LEU A 8 -1.46 -4.58 -7.00
N GLU A 9 -0.49 -5.47 -7.18
CA GLU A 9 0.91 -5.11 -7.47
C GLU A 9 1.04 -4.28 -8.75
N ARG A 10 0.36 -4.69 -9.83
CA ARG A 10 0.35 -3.95 -11.10
C ARG A 10 -0.35 -2.60 -10.99
N GLU A 11 -1.48 -2.55 -10.31
CA GLU A 11 -2.23 -1.31 -10.14
C GLU A 11 -1.44 -0.33 -9.27
N ALA A 12 -0.83 -0.80 -8.18
CA ALA A 12 0.09 -0.02 -7.38
C ALA A 12 1.25 0.52 -8.21
N GLU A 13 1.90 -0.34 -9.01
CA GLU A 13 2.99 0.06 -9.88
C GLU A 13 2.56 1.18 -10.84
N SER A 14 1.40 1.04 -11.48
CA SER A 14 0.88 2.04 -12.42
C SER A 14 0.59 3.38 -11.73
N ILE A 15 -0.06 3.37 -10.57
CA ILE A 15 -0.39 4.58 -9.80
C ILE A 15 0.90 5.29 -9.36
N PHE A 16 1.87 4.56 -8.80
CA PHE A 16 3.11 5.15 -8.34
C PHE A 16 3.99 5.64 -9.50
N ASN A 17 3.97 4.96 -10.65
CA ASN A 17 4.64 5.42 -11.85
C ASN A 17 4.09 6.77 -12.34
N ASP A 18 2.76 6.92 -12.36
CA ASP A 18 2.09 8.18 -12.70
C ASP A 18 2.47 9.32 -11.74
N LEU A 19 2.56 9.00 -10.44
CA LEU A 19 3.03 9.93 -9.40
C LEU A 19 4.53 10.27 -9.49
N GLY A 20 5.28 9.66 -10.42
CA GLY A 20 6.71 9.88 -10.65
C GLY A 20 7.63 9.11 -9.70
N TYR A 21 7.18 7.97 -9.19
CA TYR A 21 7.99 7.01 -8.45
C TYR A 21 8.46 5.88 -9.38
N THR A 22 9.63 5.33 -9.10
CA THR A 22 10.11 4.09 -9.72
C THR A 22 9.79 2.93 -8.78
N VAL A 23 8.90 2.05 -9.19
CA VAL A 23 8.58 0.85 -8.41
C VAL A 23 9.55 -0.28 -8.78
N THR A 24 10.08 -0.95 -7.76
CA THR A 24 10.94 -2.12 -7.89
C THR A 24 10.46 -3.19 -6.91
N ALA A 25 10.37 -4.43 -7.36
CA ALA A 25 10.16 -5.56 -6.48
C ALA A 25 11.52 -6.08 -5.99
N ASP A 26 11.74 -6.11 -4.68
CA ASP A 26 12.95 -6.59 -4.02
C ASP A 26 12.56 -7.63 -2.97
N ASP A 27 13.10 -8.84 -3.07
CA ASP A 27 12.85 -9.95 -2.14
C ASP A 27 11.35 -10.23 -1.85
N GLY A 28 10.49 -10.07 -2.86
CA GLY A 28 9.04 -10.26 -2.71
C GLY A 28 8.30 -9.10 -2.06
N THR A 29 8.97 -7.96 -1.85
CA THR A 29 8.38 -6.71 -1.36
C THR A 29 8.47 -5.65 -2.45
N LEU A 30 7.35 -5.00 -2.79
CA LEU A 30 7.38 -3.86 -3.72
C LEU A 30 7.85 -2.60 -2.98
N ARG A 31 8.68 -1.80 -3.64
CA ARG A 31 9.18 -0.53 -3.13
C ARG A 31 9.08 0.55 -4.19
N ALA A 32 8.47 1.68 -3.86
CA ALA A 32 8.38 2.84 -4.71
C ALA A 32 9.46 3.87 -4.32
N HIS A 33 10.44 4.04 -5.20
CA HIS A 33 11.58 4.93 -5.01
C HIS A 33 11.32 6.30 -5.64
N ARG A 34 11.60 7.36 -4.88
CA ARG A 34 11.65 8.75 -5.37
C ARG A 34 12.89 9.42 -4.82
N LYS A 35 13.33 10.50 -5.48
CA LYS A 35 14.58 11.21 -5.16
C LYS A 35 14.77 11.56 -3.67
N TRP A 36 13.68 11.71 -2.91
CA TRP A 36 13.69 12.14 -1.52
C TRP A 36 13.10 11.13 -0.53
N ARG A 37 12.44 10.06 -1.01
CA ARG A 37 11.83 9.04 -0.15
C ARG A 37 11.70 7.68 -0.83
N VAL A 38 11.66 6.63 -0.03
CA VAL A 38 11.26 5.29 -0.45
C VAL A 38 9.98 4.93 0.29
N VAL A 39 8.99 4.42 -0.44
CA VAL A 39 7.73 3.94 0.12
C VAL A 39 7.70 2.43 -0.05
N GLU A 40 7.51 1.70 1.04
CA GLU A 40 7.32 0.25 0.95
C GLU A 40 5.87 -0.04 0.58
N LEU A 41 5.63 -0.77 -0.50
CA LEU A 41 4.30 -1.14 -0.96
C LEU A 41 3.94 -2.54 -0.46
N THR A 42 2.78 -2.66 0.15
CA THR A 42 2.29 -3.93 0.70
C THR A 42 0.91 -4.24 0.11
N PRO A 43 0.86 -4.98 -1.01
CA PRO A 43 -0.39 -5.40 -1.62
C PRO A 43 -1.07 -6.46 -0.74
N MET A 44 -2.27 -6.15 -0.25
CA MET A 44 -3.10 -6.97 0.62
C MET A 44 -4.49 -7.14 -0.01
N ALA A 45 -4.69 -8.26 -0.70
CA ALA A 45 -6.01 -8.62 -1.23
C ALA A 45 -7.04 -8.83 -0.12
N GLU A 46 -6.58 -9.31 1.04
CA GLU A 46 -7.35 -9.47 2.26
C GLU A 46 -6.65 -8.68 3.37
N PRO A 47 -7.39 -7.98 4.25
CA PRO A 47 -6.78 -7.19 5.32
C PRO A 47 -6.10 -8.11 6.34
N ASP A 48 -4.76 -8.09 6.35
CA ASP A 48 -3.91 -8.86 7.26
C ASP A 48 -3.23 -7.93 8.30
N ASP A 49 -2.42 -8.49 9.19
CA ASP A 49 -1.69 -7.70 10.18
C ASP A 49 -0.57 -6.90 9.51
N PRO A 50 -0.48 -5.58 9.77
CA PRO A 50 0.61 -4.79 9.28
C PRO A 50 1.92 -5.20 9.98
N PRO A 51 3.08 -5.04 9.32
CA PRO A 51 4.36 -5.26 9.97
C PRO A 51 4.53 -4.29 11.14
N GLU A 52 5.04 -4.75 12.28
CA GLU A 52 5.14 -3.94 13.50
C GLU A 52 6.19 -2.82 13.42
N THR A 53 7.14 -2.92 12.49
CA THR A 53 8.22 -1.93 12.29
C THR A 53 8.48 -1.67 10.81
N GLY A 54 8.86 -0.44 10.49
CA GLY A 54 9.12 -0.02 9.12
C GLY A 54 9.29 1.49 8.98
N GLY A 55 9.51 1.94 7.75
CA GLY A 55 9.43 3.35 7.38
C GLY A 55 8.06 3.71 6.83
N LEU A 56 8.03 4.70 5.92
CA LEU A 56 6.83 5.09 5.20
C LEU A 56 6.29 3.92 4.36
N ARG A 57 5.11 3.42 4.71
CA ARG A 57 4.48 2.27 4.06
C ARG A 57 3.18 2.66 3.36
N CYS A 58 2.91 2.04 2.22
CA CYS A 58 1.66 2.16 1.50
C CYS A 58 1.04 0.77 1.30
N PHE A 59 -0.10 0.55 1.95
CA PHE A 59 -0.89 -0.66 1.79
C PHE A 59 -1.79 -0.52 0.57
N VAL A 60 -1.84 -1.53 -0.28
CA VAL A 60 -2.68 -1.50 -1.48
C VAL A 60 -3.70 -2.62 -1.35
N THR A 61 -4.97 -2.28 -1.36
CA THR A 61 -6.08 -3.23 -1.15
C THR A 61 -7.25 -2.87 -2.06
N TRP A 62 -8.32 -3.67 -2.07
CA TRP A 62 -9.54 -3.35 -2.80
C TRP A 62 -10.28 -2.21 -2.10
N GLU A 63 -10.99 -1.36 -2.85
CA GLU A 63 -11.71 -0.20 -2.27
C GLU A 63 -12.64 -0.62 -1.11
N ASP A 64 -13.30 -1.78 -1.24
CA ASP A 64 -14.22 -2.35 -0.26
C ASP A 64 -13.53 -2.67 1.09
N HIS A 65 -12.23 -2.95 1.07
CA HIS A 65 -11.44 -3.29 2.24
C HIS A 65 -10.71 -2.11 2.88
N VAL A 66 -10.68 -0.94 2.23
CA VAL A 66 -9.96 0.25 2.73
C VAL A 66 -10.43 0.61 4.14
N SER A 67 -11.74 0.70 4.35
CA SER A 67 -12.31 1.09 5.65
C SER A 67 -11.97 0.08 6.75
N THR A 68 -11.95 -1.21 6.44
CA THR A 68 -11.60 -2.27 7.38
C THR A 68 -10.12 -2.24 7.73
N LEU A 69 -9.27 -2.07 6.72
CA LEU A 69 -7.82 -2.00 6.91
C LEU A 69 -7.44 -0.74 7.68
N GLU A 70 -8.02 0.41 7.34
CA GLU A 70 -7.78 1.69 8.02
C GLU A 70 -8.10 1.61 9.51
N ARG A 71 -9.23 0.98 9.88
CA ARG A 71 -9.58 0.74 11.27
C ARG A 71 -8.56 -0.15 11.97
N ARG A 72 -8.03 -1.16 11.27
CA ARG A 72 -7.03 -2.09 11.82
C ARG A 72 -5.69 -1.40 12.04
N LEU A 73 -5.20 -0.64 11.06
CA LEU A 73 -3.96 0.12 11.17
C LEU A 73 -4.02 1.17 12.30
N GLN A 74 -5.15 1.89 12.41
CA GLN A 74 -5.38 2.82 13.52
C GLN A 74 -5.43 2.12 14.89
N GLY A 75 -5.95 0.89 14.94
CA GLY A 75 -5.98 0.10 16.18
C GLY A 75 -4.65 -0.56 16.53
N ALA A 76 -3.73 -0.70 15.58
CA ALA A 76 -2.43 -1.34 15.75
C ALA A 76 -1.35 -0.41 16.35
N ASP A 77 -1.67 0.86 16.59
CA ASP A 77 -0.76 1.85 17.21
C ASP A 77 0.64 1.87 16.56
N LEU A 78 0.66 1.96 15.22
CA LEU A 78 1.89 1.90 14.44
C LEU A 78 2.72 3.17 14.63
N ASP A 79 4.01 3.02 14.95
CA ASP A 79 4.95 4.12 15.17
C ASP A 79 5.48 4.76 13.85
N TYR A 80 4.87 4.42 12.71
CA TYR A 80 5.31 4.88 11.38
C TYR A 80 4.16 5.45 10.56
N GLU A 81 4.51 6.33 9.61
CA GLU A 81 3.55 6.90 8.66
C GLU A 81 3.07 5.85 7.66
N TRP A 82 1.76 5.82 7.42
CA TRP A 82 1.17 4.89 6.47
C TRP A 82 0.11 5.54 5.57
N ALA A 83 -0.02 4.98 4.38
CA ALA A 83 -1.09 5.27 3.44
C ALA A 83 -1.75 3.97 2.98
N ILE A 84 -3.02 4.04 2.59
CA ILE A 84 -3.80 2.96 2.00
C ILE A 84 -4.27 3.45 0.63
N ILE A 85 -4.04 2.63 -0.40
CA ILE A 85 -4.63 2.80 -1.72
C ILE A 85 -5.69 1.72 -1.91
N GLY A 86 -6.94 2.15 -2.06
CA GLY A 86 -8.06 1.31 -2.42
C GLY A 86 -8.23 1.27 -3.92
N VAL A 87 -7.98 0.12 -4.52
CA VAL A 87 -8.14 -0.14 -5.94
C VAL A 87 -9.61 -0.52 -6.21
N GLY A 88 -10.28 0.28 -7.03
CA GLY A 88 -11.63 0.02 -7.52
C GLY A 88 -11.63 -0.46 -8.97
N ASN A 89 -12.82 -0.61 -9.56
CA ASN A 89 -12.95 -1.14 -10.92
C ASN A 89 -12.52 -0.15 -12.03
N ASP A 90 -12.54 1.16 -11.76
CA ASP A 90 -12.21 2.21 -12.73
C ASP A 90 -11.29 3.31 -12.16
N ASP A 91 -11.21 3.42 -10.84
CA ASP A 91 -10.47 4.48 -10.13
C ASP A 91 -9.84 3.93 -8.83
N TYR A 92 -9.07 4.77 -8.13
CA TYR A 92 -8.46 4.43 -6.85
C TYR A 92 -8.68 5.51 -5.79
N VAL A 93 -8.93 5.07 -4.56
CA VAL A 93 -9.04 5.95 -3.40
C VAL A 93 -7.74 5.93 -2.59
N VAL A 94 -7.40 7.06 -1.97
CA VAL A 94 -6.21 7.17 -1.11
C VAL A 94 -6.64 7.66 0.28
N SER A 95 -6.40 6.83 1.28
CA SER A 95 -6.44 7.21 2.70
C SER A 95 -5.01 7.32 3.22
N HIS A 96 -4.66 8.37 3.96
CA HIS A 96 -3.37 8.43 4.63
C HIS A 96 -3.53 8.89 6.06
N TYR A 97 -2.65 8.39 6.92
CA TYR A 97 -2.53 8.84 8.30
C TYR A 97 -1.14 9.44 8.49
N SER A 98 -1.13 10.75 8.72
CA SER A 98 0.03 11.47 9.23
C SER A 98 -0.23 11.72 10.71
N THR A 99 0.66 11.22 11.56
CA THR A 99 0.68 11.56 13.00
C THR A 99 1.06 13.03 13.19
#